data_AF-A0AAN9I7C8-F1
#
_entry.id   AF-A0AAN9I7C8-F1
#
_cell.length_a   1.000
_cell.length_b   1.000
_cell.length_c   1.000
_cell.angle_alpha   90.00
_cell.angle_beta   90.00
_cell.angle_gamma   90.00
#
_symmetry.space_group_name_H-M   'P 1'
#
loop_
_entity.id
_entity.type
_entity.pdbx_description
1 polymer ?
#
loop_
_entity_poly.entity_id
_entity_poly.type
_entity_poly.pdbx_seq_one_letter_code
_entity_poly.pdbx_strand_id
1 'polypeptide(L)'
;MSTTQQHLLVQVRDNIQLSDIDKRIFERLLATLRHFNLPTQLCVAGGWVRDKLLGKECYDIDIALDNMMGTEFVDKVREYLLSIEEDAQGVCVIEWFGSISFFVL
;
A
#
# COMPACT_ATOMS: atom_id res chain seq x y z
N MET A 1 -43.94 12.62 -14.18
CA MET A 1 -42.64 13.29 -13.98
C MET A 1 -41.58 12.20 -14.05
N SER A 2 -40.91 12.10 -15.20
CA SER A 2 -40.03 10.98 -15.54
C SER A 2 -38.62 11.31 -15.06
N THR A 3 -38.11 10.56 -14.08
CA THR A 3 -36.78 10.76 -13.52
C THR A 3 -35.74 10.22 -14.50
N THR A 4 -34.99 11.11 -15.15
CA THR A 4 -33.86 10.74 -16.01
C THR A 4 -32.71 10.22 -15.13
N GLN A 5 -32.49 8.89 -15.14
CA GLN A 5 -31.26 8.31 -14.60
C GLN A 5 -30.10 8.75 -15.49
N GLN A 6 -29.34 9.75 -15.04
CA GLN A 6 -28.07 10.08 -15.67
C GLN A 6 -27.05 9.01 -15.29
N HIS A 7 -26.73 8.14 -16.24
CA HIS A 7 -25.62 7.22 -16.14
C HIS A 7 -24.32 8.04 -16.22
N LEU A 8 -23.74 8.36 -15.05
CA LEU A 8 -22.43 9.00 -14.96
C LEU A 8 -21.38 8.06 -15.55
N LEU A 9 -20.85 8.41 -16.73
CA LEU A 9 -19.71 7.72 -17.32
C LEU A 9 -18.49 7.97 -16.43
N VAL A 10 -18.10 6.93 -15.68
CA VAL A 10 -16.89 6.95 -14.87
C VAL A 10 -15.70 6.85 -15.82
N GLN A 11 -14.93 7.93 -15.93
CA GLN A 11 -13.67 7.95 -16.68
C GLN A 11 -12.58 7.31 -15.80
N VAL A 12 -12.11 6.14 -16.24
CA VAL A 12 -11.00 5.42 -15.60
C VAL A 12 -9.71 5.85 -16.29
N ARG A 13 -8.67 6.14 -15.50
CA ARG A 13 -7.33 6.45 -16.03
C ARG A 13 -6.63 5.16 -16.46
N ASP A 14 -5.94 5.21 -17.60
CA ASP A 14 -5.13 4.09 -18.10
C ASP A 14 -3.83 3.88 -17.31
N ASN A 15 -3.36 4.92 -16.61
CA ASN A 15 -2.10 4.91 -15.86
C ASN A 15 -2.33 5.36 -14.42
N ILE A 16 -1.80 4.59 -13.48
CA ILE A 16 -1.76 4.94 -12.05
C ILE A 16 -0.57 5.87 -11.82
N GLN A 17 -0.83 7.07 -11.30
CA GLN A 17 0.21 8.01 -10.89
C GLN A 17 0.52 7.83 -9.40
N LEU A 18 1.79 7.56 -9.11
CA LEU A 18 2.31 7.44 -7.76
C LEU A 18 2.78 8.79 -7.26
N SER A 19 2.31 9.21 -6.08
CA SER A 19 2.89 10.34 -5.36
C SER A 19 4.30 9.99 -4.87
N ASP A 20 5.07 11.00 -4.48
CA ASP A 20 6.40 10.75 -3.93
C ASP A 20 6.35 10.00 -2.59
N ILE A 21 5.26 10.15 -1.83
CA ILE A 21 5.00 9.38 -0.62
C ILE A 21 4.75 7.90 -0.97
N ASP A 22 3.89 7.62 -1.95
CA ASP A 22 3.60 6.25 -2.40
C ASP A 22 4.90 5.53 -2.81
N LYS A 23 5.72 6.21 -3.63
CA LYS A 23 7.02 5.67 -4.08
C LYS A 23 7.93 5.36 -2.90
N ARG A 24 8.08 6.29 -1.95
CA ARG A 24 8.94 6.11 -0.77
C ARG A 24 8.49 4.93 0.09
N ILE A 25 7.18 4.72 0.24
CA ILE A 25 6.63 3.57 0.97
C ILE A 25 6.99 2.28 0.22
N PHE A 26 6.67 2.19 -1.08
CA PHE A 26 6.93 0.98 -1.86
C PHE A 26 8.42 0.66 -1.94
N GLU A 27 9.28 1.67 -2.10
CA GLU A 27 10.73 1.50 -2.10
C GLU A 27 11.23 0.89 -0.78
N ARG A 28 10.72 1.35 0.37
CA ARG A 28 11.05 0.79 1.69
C ARG A 28 10.60 -0.65 1.82
N LEU A 29 9.35 -0.96 1.46
CA LEU A 29 8.84 -2.34 1.53
C LEU A 29 9.63 -3.30 0.63
N LEU A 30 9.94 -2.87 -0.60
CA LEU A 30 10.77 -3.64 -1.53
C LEU A 30 12.21 -3.76 -1.04
N ALA A 31 12.75 -2.74 -0.36
CA ALA A 31 14.09 -2.80 0.23
C ALA A 31 14.17 -3.81 1.37
N THR A 32 13.15 -3.90 2.22
CA THR A 32 13.05 -4.95 3.25
C THR A 32 13.12 -6.35 2.63
N LEU A 33 12.37 -6.60 1.54
CA LEU A 33 12.42 -7.89 0.84
C LEU A 33 13.82 -8.22 0.33
N ARG A 34 14.50 -7.24 -0.29
CA ARG A 34 15.87 -7.43 -0.79
C ARG A 34 16.87 -7.64 0.33
N HIS A 35 16.76 -6.90 1.43
CA HIS A 35 17.69 -6.96 2.56
C HIS A 35 17.68 -8.34 3.22
N PHE A 36 16.49 -8.91 3.45
CA PHE A 36 16.33 -10.22 4.06
C PHE A 36 16.27 -11.37 3.04
N ASN A 37 16.42 -11.07 1.74
CA ASN A 37 16.30 -12.03 0.64
C ASN A 37 15.00 -12.86 0.71
N LEU A 38 13.89 -12.19 0.98
CA LEU A 38 12.58 -12.82 1.14
C LEU A 38 11.97 -13.12 -0.24
N PRO A 39 11.56 -14.36 -0.52
CA PRO A 39 10.93 -14.74 -1.79
C PRO A 39 9.44 -14.33 -1.84
N THR A 40 9.08 -13.21 -1.21
CA THR A 40 7.70 -12.75 -1.02
C THR A 40 7.32 -11.72 -2.09
N GLN A 41 6.10 -11.81 -2.60
CA GLN A 41 5.52 -10.81 -3.50
C GLN A 41 4.58 -9.88 -2.74
N LEU A 42 4.71 -8.57 -2.99
CA LEU A 42 3.80 -7.55 -2.48
C LEU A 42 2.79 -7.17 -3.56
N CYS A 43 1.50 -7.24 -3.23
CA CYS A 43 0.42 -6.81 -4.10
C CYS A 43 -0.35 -5.65 -3.44
N VAL A 44 -0.34 -4.47 -4.06
CA VAL A 44 -1.18 -3.35 -3.62
C VAL A 44 -2.63 -3.66 -3.98
N ALA A 45 -3.52 -3.57 -3.01
CA ALA A 45 -4.92 -3.94 -3.15
C ALA A 45 -5.86 -2.86 -2.59
N GLY A 46 -7.15 -3.17 -2.55
CA GLY A 46 -8.12 -2.40 -1.80
C GLY A 46 -8.55 -1.07 -2.43
N GLY A 47 -8.96 -0.15 -1.56
CA GLY A 47 -9.55 1.13 -1.95
C GLY A 47 -8.58 2.02 -2.73
N TRP A 48 -7.29 1.94 -2.40
CA TRP A 48 -6.23 2.71 -3.04
C TRP A 48 -6.19 2.51 -4.55
N VAL A 49 -6.24 1.25 -5.03
CA VAL A 49 -6.13 0.95 -6.48
C VAL A 49 -7.31 1.56 -7.23
N ARG A 50 -8.52 1.38 -6.70
CA ARG A 50 -9.74 1.99 -7.27
C ARG A 50 -9.61 3.50 -7.29
N ASP A 51 -9.20 4.10 -6.18
CA ASP A 51 -9.19 5.55 -6.03
C ASP A 51 -8.12 6.20 -6.91
N LYS A 52 -6.95 5.57 -7.08
CA LYS A 52 -5.93 6.00 -8.06
C LYS A 52 -6.40 5.89 -9.51
N LEU A 53 -7.12 4.82 -9.87
CA LEU A 53 -7.73 4.69 -11.20
C LEU A 53 -8.79 5.75 -11.48
N LEU A 54 -9.52 6.18 -10.44
CA LEU A 54 -10.44 7.32 -10.48
C LEU A 54 -9.73 8.67 -10.28
N GLY A 55 -8.41 8.64 -10.01
CA GLY A 55 -7.55 9.75 -9.56
C GLY A 55 -8.19 10.64 -8.51
N LYS A 56 -8.71 9.97 -7.49
CA LYS A 56 -8.96 10.52 -6.17
C LYS A 56 -7.70 10.31 -5.34
N GLU A 57 -7.45 11.23 -4.42
CA GLU A 57 -6.42 11.05 -3.41
C GLU A 57 -6.88 10.01 -2.38
N CYS A 58 -6.01 9.06 -2.08
CA CYS A 58 -6.21 8.02 -1.08
C CYS A 58 -4.85 7.73 -0.44
N TYR A 59 -4.82 7.73 0.89
CA TYR A 59 -3.60 7.59 1.70
C TYR A 59 -3.56 6.28 2.50
N ASP A 60 -4.61 5.46 2.38
CA ASP A 60 -4.69 4.13 2.99
C ASP A 60 -4.24 3.11 1.94
N ILE A 61 -3.17 2.36 2.23
CA ILE A 61 -2.57 1.40 1.30
C ILE A 61 -2.69 0.01 1.91
N ASP A 62 -3.52 -0.82 1.28
CA ASP A 62 -3.63 -2.24 1.60
C ASP A 62 -2.57 -3.02 0.82
N ILE A 63 -1.74 -3.80 1.53
CA ILE A 63 -0.73 -4.68 0.93
C ILE A 63 -1.06 -6.13 1.26
N ALA A 64 -1.24 -6.93 0.23
CA ALA A 64 -1.32 -8.39 0.34
C ALA A 64 0.07 -9.01 0.14
N LEU A 65 0.33 -10.07 0.92
CA LEU A 65 1.53 -10.90 0.86
C LEU A 65 1.15 -12.29 0.37
N ASP A 66 2.03 -12.97 -0.37
CA ASP A 66 1.74 -14.28 -0.95
C ASP A 66 2.13 -15.47 -0.07
N ASN A 67 3.20 -15.37 0.72
CA ASN A 67 3.82 -16.53 1.37
C ASN A 67 4.18 -16.35 2.87
N MET A 68 3.81 -15.24 3.48
CA MET A 68 4.03 -15.01 4.92
C MET A 68 2.90 -14.19 5.54
N MET A 69 2.78 -14.30 6.85
CA MET A 69 1.80 -13.51 7.58
C MET A 69 2.20 -12.04 7.63
N GLY A 70 1.18 -11.18 7.75
CA GLY A 70 1.43 -9.75 7.87
C GLY A 70 2.29 -9.38 9.06
N THR A 71 2.04 -10.02 10.20
CA THR A 71 2.86 -9.94 11.42
C THR A 71 4.35 -10.12 11.16
N GLU A 72 4.68 -11.23 10.49
CA GLU A 72 6.06 -11.62 10.22
C GLU A 72 6.76 -10.60 9.33
N PHE A 73 6.05 -10.10 8.31
CA PHE A 73 6.60 -9.09 7.43
C PHE A 73 6.79 -7.74 8.12
N VAL A 74 5.86 -7.34 8.99
CA VAL A 74 5.96 -6.10 9.76
C VAL A 74 7.18 -6.10 10.68
N ASP A 75 7.44 -7.23 11.34
CA ASP A 75 8.63 -7.38 12.17
C ASP A 75 9.90 -7.25 11.32
N LYS A 76 9.93 -7.82 10.11
CA LYS A 76 11.05 -7.62 9.17
C LYS A 76 11.20 -6.17 8.73
N VAL A 77 10.10 -5.45 8.47
CA VAL A 77 10.17 -4.02 8.14
C VAL A 77 10.77 -3.23 9.31
N ARG A 78 10.37 -3.51 10.55
CA ARG A 78 10.95 -2.87 11.75
C ARG A 78 12.44 -3.16 11.88
N GLU A 79 12.85 -4.43 11.74
CA GLU A 79 14.26 -4.83 11.76
C GLU A 79 15.08 -4.10 10.69
N TYR A 80 14.55 -3.98 9.46
CA TYR A 80 15.21 -3.25 8.37
C TYR A 80 15.39 -1.77 8.71
N LEU A 81 14.36 -1.09 9.22
CA LEU A 81 14.44 0.35 9.55
C LEU A 81 15.47 0.62 10.66
N LEU A 82 15.55 -0.26 11.67
CA LEU A 82 16.57 -0.17 12.70
C LEU A 82 17.99 -0.37 12.14
N SER A 83 18.15 -1.22 11.12
CA SER A 83 19.46 -1.49 10.52
C SER A 83 20.04 -0.32 9.73
N ILE A 84 19.19 0.60 9.25
CA ILE A 84 19.60 1.75 8.43
C ILE A 84 19.65 3.07 9.22
N GLU A 85 19.50 3.02 10.56
CA GLU A 85 19.45 4.19 11.47
C GLU A 85 18.44 5.28 11.02
N GLU A 86 17.41 4.89 10.28
CA GLU A 86 16.35 5.80 9.86
C GLU A 86 15.25 5.77 10.92
N ASP A 87 15.04 6.91 11.60
CA ASP A 87 13.94 7.08 12.55
C ASP A 87 12.63 6.71 11.83
N ALA A 88 11.97 5.64 12.28
CA ALA A 88 10.76 5.07 11.70
C ALA A 88 9.51 5.97 11.86
N GLN A 89 9.67 7.29 11.75
CA GLN A 89 8.57 8.25 11.80
C GLN A 89 7.79 8.17 10.49
N GLY A 90 6.57 7.65 10.56
CA GLY A 90 5.56 7.80 9.50
C GLY A 90 5.02 6.52 8.88
N VAL A 91 5.32 5.33 9.41
CA VAL A 91 4.72 4.08 8.93
C VAL A 91 4.12 3.31 10.11
N CYS A 92 2.83 3.53 10.37
CA CYS A 92 2.07 2.71 11.31
C CYS A 92 1.48 1.52 10.56
N VAL A 93 1.84 0.31 10.98
CA VAL A 93 1.29 -0.91 10.42
C VAL A 93 0.26 -1.49 11.38
N ILE A 94 -0.98 -1.64 10.90
CA ILE A 94 -2.07 -2.23 11.68
C ILE A 94 -2.46 -3.55 11.00
N GLU A 95 -2.53 -4.60 11.81
CA GLU A 95 -2.99 -5.92 11.39
C GLU A 95 -4.49 -6.06 11.56
N TRP A 96 -5.15 -6.61 10.54
CA TRP A 96 -6.46 -7.23 10.67
C TRP A 96 -6.39 -8.62 10.04
N PHE A 97 -7.00 -9.63 10.68
CA PHE A 97 -7.02 -11.05 10.27
C PHE A 97 -6.82 -11.28 8.75
N GLY A 98 -5.57 -11.51 8.32
CA GLY A 98 -5.22 -11.84 6.93
C GLY A 98 -4.95 -10.67 5.97
N SER A 99 -4.87 -9.42 6.42
CA SER A 99 -4.50 -8.26 5.59
C SER A 99 -3.69 -7.23 6.39
N ILE A 100 -2.72 -6.58 5.74
CA ILE A 100 -1.96 -5.48 6.31
C ILE A 100 -2.45 -4.18 5.68
N SER A 101 -2.87 -3.22 6.50
CA SER A 101 -3.13 -1.85 6.07
C SER A 101 -2.03 -0.94 6.62
N PHE A 102 -1.42 -0.14 5.74
CA PHE A 102 -0.44 0.86 6.11
C PHE A 102 -1.11 2.24 6.15
N PHE A 103 -1.04 2.91 7.30
CA PHE A 103 -1.41 4.32 7.44
C PHE A 103 -0.16 5.19 7.47
N VAL A 104 -0.14 6.23 6.62
CA VAL A 104 0.80 7.35 6.73
C VAL A 104 0.22 8.36 7.71
N LEU A 105 0.95 8.69 8.77
CA LEU A 105 0.65 9.82 9.67
C LEU A 105 1.28 11.11 9.13
#